data_AF-A0A9X6N8Q6-F1
#
_entry.id   AF-A0A9X6N8Q6-F1
#
_cell.length_a   1.000
_cell.length_b   1.000
_cell.length_c   1.000
_cell.angle_alpha   90.00
_cell.angle_beta   90.00
_cell.angle_gamma   90.00
#
_symmetry.space_group_name_H-M   'P 1'
#
loop_
_entity.id
_entity.type
_entity.pdbx_description
1 polymer ?
#
loop_
_entity_poly.entity_id
_entity_poly.type
_entity_poly.pdbx_seq_one_letter_code
_entity_poly.pdbx_strand_id
1 'polypeptide(L)'
;MIFLFRFDVIDKGMDFILNEEIAKDMYPDLEEMLRDLVRSLCSMLEYYKVYNKEKTIFSGVIHDNGEAEVTLSKGLGKYIDPYTKNQIIFDHGKLITELCTTIMDRRSAEAQLKGERW
;
A
#
# COMPACT_ATOMS: atom_id res chain seq x y z
N MET A 1 6.66 -0.83 14.05
CA MET A 1 5.91 -0.97 12.79
C MET A 1 5.92 0.36 12.04
N ILE A 2 6.25 0.35 10.74
CA ILE A 2 6.24 1.50 9.84
C ILE A 2 5.00 1.43 8.97
N PHE A 3 4.23 2.52 8.93
CA PHE A 3 3.11 2.67 8.01
C PHE A 3 3.61 2.95 6.59
N LEU A 4 3.13 2.18 5.60
CA LEU A 4 3.42 2.44 4.19
C LEU A 4 2.26 3.14 3.49
N PHE A 5 1.09 2.50 3.48
CA PHE A 5 -0.09 3.03 2.83
C PHE A 5 -1.39 2.47 3.40
N ARG A 6 -2.50 3.13 3.11
CA ARG A 6 -3.85 2.59 3.32
C ARG A 6 -4.85 3.09 2.29
N PHE A 7 -5.89 2.30 2.12
CA PHE A 7 -7.09 2.63 1.37
C PHE A 7 -8.22 2.90 2.37
N ASP A 8 -8.71 4.13 2.40
CA ASP A 8 -9.81 4.53 3.28
C ASP A 8 -11.11 4.65 2.48
N VAL A 9 -12.19 4.07 3.00
CA VAL A 9 -13.53 4.22 2.44
C VAL A 9 -14.07 5.60 2.79
N ILE A 10 -14.57 6.30 1.78
CA ILE A 10 -15.30 7.56 1.91
C ILE A 10 -16.70 7.42 1.26
N ASP A 11 -17.61 8.33 1.56
CA ASP A 11 -19.04 8.22 1.18
C ASP A 11 -19.27 7.77 -0.27
N LYS A 12 -18.56 8.36 -1.23
CA LYS A 12 -18.74 8.09 -2.67
C LYS A 12 -17.56 7.40 -3.36
N GLY A 13 -16.55 6.96 -2.61
CA GLY A 13 -15.38 6.33 -3.20
C GLY A 13 -14.39 5.82 -2.18
N MET A 14 -13.12 5.99 -2.50
CA MET A 14 -12.00 5.51 -1.71
C MET A 14 -10.81 6.45 -1.89
N ASP A 15 -10.16 6.78 -0.77
CA ASP A 15 -8.92 7.54 -0.78
C ASP A 15 -7.74 6.58 -0.63
N PHE A 16 -6.66 6.87 -1.35
CA PHE A 16 -5.36 6.25 -1.13
C PHE A 16 -4.47 7.21 -0.35
N ILE A 17 -3.97 6.77 0.81
CA ILE A 17 -3.08 7.53 1.67
C ILE A 17 -1.74 6.82 1.69
N LEU A 18 -0.71 7.50 1.22
CA LEU A 18 0.68 7.07 1.27
C LEU A 18 1.38 7.72 2.47
N ASN A 19 2.39 7.06 3.03
CA ASN A 19 3.29 7.67 3.99
C ASN A 19 3.92 8.94 3.41
N GLU A 20 3.90 10.04 4.19
CA GLU A 20 4.33 11.36 3.73
C GLU A 20 5.81 11.41 3.35
N GLU A 21 6.68 10.71 4.06
CA GLU A 21 8.12 10.68 3.75
C GLU A 21 8.37 9.91 2.45
N ILE A 22 7.70 8.78 2.26
CA ILE A 22 7.76 8.02 1.00
C ILE A 22 7.23 8.87 -0.17
N ALA A 23 6.17 9.64 0.05
CA ALA A 23 5.62 10.54 -0.96
C ALA A 23 6.59 11.67 -1.31
N LYS A 24 7.33 12.22 -0.34
CA LYS A 24 8.36 13.25 -0.56
C LYS A 24 9.56 12.71 -1.34
N ASP A 25 9.95 11.46 -1.08
CA ASP A 25 11.08 10.79 -1.72
C ASP A 25 10.70 10.06 -3.02
N MET A 26 9.47 10.24 -3.51
CA MET A 26 8.95 9.56 -4.70
C MET A 26 9.75 9.89 -5.97
N TYR A 27 10.11 8.86 -6.72
CA TYR A 27 10.77 9.00 -8.02
C TYR A 27 9.73 8.92 -9.16
N PRO A 28 9.85 9.71 -10.24
CA PRO A 28 8.83 9.77 -11.30
C PRO A 28 8.49 8.41 -11.94
N ASP A 29 9.51 7.56 -12.15
CA ASP A 29 9.35 6.21 -12.68
C ASP A 29 8.56 5.29 -11.75
N LEU A 30 8.79 5.39 -10.44
CA LEU A 30 8.08 4.60 -9.43
C LEU A 30 6.68 5.16 -9.16
N GLU A 31 6.49 6.48 -9.30
CA GLU A 31 5.20 7.14 -9.15
C GLU A 31 4.19 6.64 -10.19
N GLU A 32 4.61 6.54 -11.45
CA GLU A 32 3.76 6.04 -12.53
C GLU A 32 3.30 4.59 -12.25
N MET A 33 4.25 3.72 -11.89
CA MET A 33 3.96 2.33 -11.51
C MET A 33 3.01 2.25 -10.31
N LEU A 34 3.24 3.07 -9.28
CA LEU A 34 2.40 3.12 -8.10
C LEU A 34 0.98 3.55 -8.43
N ARG A 35 0.81 4.60 -9.26
CA ARG A 35 -0.50 5.12 -9.65
C ARG A 35 -1.34 4.06 -10.35
N ASP A 36 -0.75 3.26 -11.22
CA ASP A 36 -1.47 2.21 -11.94
C ASP A 36 -1.87 1.04 -11.03
N LEU A 37 -0.98 0.62 -10.13
CA LEU A 37 -1.31 -0.39 -9.11
C LEU A 37 -2.41 0.08 -8.17
N VAL A 38 -2.33 1.33 -7.70
CA VAL A 38 -3.33 1.94 -6.81
C VAL A 38 -4.69 2.02 -7.50
N ARG A 39 -4.75 2.44 -8.77
CA ARG A 39 -6.01 2.49 -9.55
C ARG A 39 -6.63 1.10 -9.72
N SER A 40 -5.81 0.10 -10.06
CA SER A 40 -6.26 -1.29 -10.21
C SER A 40 -6.83 -1.81 -8.89
N LEU A 41 -6.06 -1.68 -7.80
CA LEU A 41 -6.46 -2.19 -6.49
C LEU A 41 -7.68 -1.45 -5.93
N CYS A 42 -7.74 -0.11 -6.07
CA CYS A 42 -8.89 0.70 -5.69
C CYS A 42 -10.17 0.22 -6.39
N SER A 43 -10.12 0.01 -7.71
CA SER A 43 -11.27 -0.46 -8.48
C SER A 43 -11.77 -1.82 -7.98
N MET A 44 -10.86 -2.72 -7.58
CA MET A 44 -11.23 -4.03 -7.04
C MET A 44 -11.83 -3.92 -5.64
N LEU A 45 -11.23 -3.12 -4.77
CA LEU A 45 -11.71 -2.91 -3.40
C LEU A 45 -13.08 -2.23 -3.36
N GLU A 46 -13.40 -1.37 -4.34
CA GLU A 46 -14.69 -0.68 -4.43
C GLU A 46 -15.86 -1.66 -4.53
N TYR A 47 -15.70 -2.80 -5.21
CA TYR A 47 -16.74 -3.84 -5.28
C TYR A 47 -17.08 -4.44 -3.91
N TYR A 48 -16.11 -4.46 -2.99
CA TYR A 48 -16.26 -5.06 -1.66
C TYR A 48 -16.54 -4.05 -0.55
N LYS A 49 -16.46 -2.75 -0.86
CA LYS A 49 -16.69 -1.65 0.08
C LYS A 49 -18.02 -1.74 0.82
N VAL A 50 -19.08 -2.21 0.17
CA VAL A 50 -20.41 -2.38 0.79
C VAL A 50 -20.42 -3.36 1.98
N TYR A 51 -19.42 -4.25 2.05
CA TYR A 51 -19.28 -5.22 3.14
C TYR A 51 -18.31 -4.75 4.24
N ASN A 52 -17.58 -3.66 3.99
CA ASN A 52 -16.62 -3.10 4.92
C ASN A 52 -17.34 -2.27 6.01
N LYS A 53 -16.85 -2.37 7.24
CA LYS A 53 -17.39 -1.65 8.40
C LYS A 53 -16.39 -0.70 9.05
N GLU A 54 -15.15 -0.72 8.57
CA GLU A 54 -14.04 0.06 9.12
C GLU A 54 -13.72 1.24 8.20
N LYS A 55 -13.05 2.27 8.72
CA LYS A 55 -12.60 3.38 7.88
C LYS A 55 -11.61 2.89 6.81
N THR A 56 -10.63 2.11 7.22
CA THR A 56 -9.60 1.55 6.34
C THR A 56 -10.05 0.17 5.85
N ILE A 57 -10.09 -0.02 4.53
CA ILE A 57 -10.48 -1.30 3.92
C ILE A 57 -9.28 -2.21 3.66
N PHE A 58 -8.12 -1.60 3.42
CA PHE A 58 -6.88 -2.30 3.10
C PHE A 58 -5.67 -1.45 3.48
N SER A 59 -4.59 -2.07 3.97
CA SER A 59 -3.38 -1.35 4.36
C SER A 59 -2.11 -2.18 4.17
N GLY A 60 -0.98 -1.50 4.00
CA GLY A 60 0.35 -2.10 4.00
C GLY A 60 1.25 -1.48 5.07
N VAL A 61 2.01 -2.31 5.76
CA VAL A 61 2.95 -1.92 6.83
C VAL A 61 4.24 -2.74 6.75
N ILE A 62 5.31 -2.24 7.36
CA ILE A 62 6.54 -3.01 7.65
C ILE A 62 6.64 -3.21 9.16
N HIS A 63 6.83 -4.45 9.59
CA HIS A 63 7.01 -4.81 11.00
C HIS A 63 8.43 -4.51 11.49
N ASP A 64 8.64 -4.55 12.81
CA ASP A 64 9.96 -4.25 13.40
C ASP A 64 11.03 -5.27 13.02
N ASN A 65 10.63 -6.46 12.53
CA ASN A 65 11.52 -7.47 11.97
C ASN A 65 11.87 -7.22 10.47
N GLY A 66 11.36 -6.14 9.88
CA GLY A 66 11.55 -5.80 8.47
C GLY A 66 10.58 -6.49 7.50
N GLU A 67 9.68 -7.35 7.97
CA GLU A 67 8.72 -8.02 7.10
C GLU A 67 7.56 -7.10 6.71
N ALA A 68 7.24 -7.04 5.42
CA ALA A 68 6.07 -6.34 4.92
C ALA A 68 4.81 -7.19 5.11
N GLU A 69 3.74 -6.56 5.59
CA GLU A 69 2.41 -7.17 5.69
C GLU A 69 1.38 -6.30 4.96
N VAL A 70 0.45 -6.96 4.27
CA VAL A 70 -0.78 -6.33 3.79
C VAL A 70 -2.00 -6.97 4.44
N THR A 71 -2.97 -6.14 4.80
CA THR A 71 -4.09 -6.56 5.64
C THR A 71 -5.40 -6.00 5.08
N LEU A 72 -6.41 -6.86 4.94
CA LEU A 72 -7.81 -6.47 4.71
C LEU A 72 -8.48 -6.11 6.04
N SER A 73 -9.46 -5.22 6.00
CA SER A 73 -10.27 -4.91 7.16
C SER A 73 -10.94 -6.15 7.76
N LYS A 74 -11.19 -6.10 9.06
CA LYS A 74 -11.59 -7.29 9.82
C LYS A 74 -12.87 -7.91 9.27
N GLY A 75 -12.76 -9.17 8.88
CA GLY A 75 -13.90 -9.96 8.41
C GLY A 75 -14.34 -9.69 6.97
N LEU A 76 -13.68 -8.77 6.24
CA LEU A 76 -13.97 -8.52 4.82
C LEU A 76 -13.60 -9.71 3.94
N GLY A 77 -12.50 -10.40 4.26
CA GLY A 77 -11.98 -11.53 3.50
C GLY A 77 -12.89 -12.77 3.42
N LYS A 78 -14.06 -12.78 4.07
CA LYS A 78 -15.09 -13.82 3.92
C LYS A 78 -16.05 -13.58 2.75
N TYR A 79 -16.08 -12.35 2.22
CA TYR A 79 -16.92 -11.95 1.08
C TYR A 79 -16.16 -12.01 -0.25
N ILE A 80 -14.87 -12.34 -0.20
CA ILE A 80 -13.97 -12.38 -1.35
C ILE A 80 -13.57 -13.84 -1.53
N ASP A 81 -13.70 -14.36 -2.75
CA ASP A 81 -13.27 -15.73 -3.03
C ASP A 81 -11.74 -15.88 -2.81
N PRO A 82 -11.25 -17.08 -2.46
CA PRO A 82 -9.85 -17.27 -2.12
C PRO A 82 -8.86 -16.88 -3.22
N TYR A 83 -9.24 -17.05 -4.50
CA TYR A 83 -8.36 -16.71 -5.61
C TYR A 83 -8.22 -15.19 -5.73
N THR A 84 -9.33 -14.46 -5.82
CA THR A 84 -9.32 -12.99 -5.88
C THR A 84 -8.63 -12.39 -4.67
N LYS A 85 -8.90 -12.91 -3.47
CA LYS A 85 -8.27 -12.40 -2.24
C LYS A 85 -6.75 -12.57 -2.26
N ASN A 86 -6.28 -13.80 -2.52
CA ASN A 86 -4.88 -14.13 -2.31
C ASN A 86 -4.00 -13.77 -3.52
N GLN A 87 -4.47 -14.05 -4.73
CA GLN A 87 -3.67 -13.94 -5.96
C GLN A 87 -3.84 -12.58 -6.64
N ILE A 88 -4.87 -11.81 -6.28
CA ILE A 88 -5.14 -10.53 -6.90
C ILE A 88 -4.95 -9.40 -5.87
N ILE A 89 -5.78 -9.34 -4.84
CA ILE A 89 -5.76 -8.24 -3.87
C ILE A 89 -4.46 -8.23 -3.06
N PHE A 90 -4.10 -9.37 -2.45
CA PHE A 90 -2.87 -9.44 -1.64
C PHE A 90 -1.61 -9.29 -2.47
N ASP A 91 -1.55 -9.88 -3.66
CA ASP A 91 -0.36 -9.73 -4.51
C ASP A 91 -0.21 -8.30 -5.06
N HIS A 92 -1.31 -7.60 -5.41
CA HIS A 92 -1.24 -6.15 -5.71
C HIS A 92 -0.76 -5.35 -4.49
N GLY A 93 -1.28 -5.65 -3.30
CA GLY A 93 -0.83 -5.02 -2.07
C GLY A 93 0.67 -5.20 -1.84
N LYS A 94 1.18 -6.42 -2.04
CA LYS A 94 2.62 -6.72 -1.90
C LYS A 94 3.46 -5.94 -2.91
N LEU A 95 3.03 -5.85 -4.17
CA LEU A 95 3.73 -5.03 -5.17
C LEU A 95 3.80 -3.56 -4.76
N ILE A 96 2.72 -3.01 -4.19
CA ILE A 96 2.74 -1.64 -3.65
C ILE A 96 3.73 -1.55 -2.46
N THR A 97 3.77 -2.54 -1.56
CA THR A 97 4.76 -2.55 -0.47
C THR A 97 6.20 -2.62 -1.00
N GLU A 98 6.45 -3.41 -2.04
CA GLU A 98 7.78 -3.53 -2.67
C GLU A 98 8.22 -2.21 -3.30
N LEU A 99 7.31 -1.49 -3.97
CA LEU A 99 7.58 -0.15 -4.50
C LEU A 99 7.92 0.84 -3.37
N CYS A 100 7.16 0.82 -2.28
CA CYS A 100 7.43 1.66 -1.12
C CYS A 100 8.83 1.38 -0.53
N THR A 101 9.17 0.11 -0.34
CA THR A 101 10.51 -0.29 0.14
C THR A 101 11.61 0.11 -0.84
N THR A 102 11.38 -0.03 -2.15
CA THR A 102 12.35 0.40 -3.18
C THR A 102 12.65 1.89 -3.11
N ILE A 103 11.64 2.73 -2.86
CA ILE A 103 11.82 4.17 -2.66
C ILE A 103 12.69 4.43 -1.42
N MET A 104 12.37 3.78 -0.30
CA MET A 104 13.11 3.91 0.96
C MET A 104 14.58 3.49 0.82
N ASP A 105 14.84 2.37 0.14
CA ASP A 105 16.18 1.85 -0.09
C ASP A 105 17.00 2.78 -0.99
N ARG A 106 16.41 3.25 -2.08
CA ARG A 106 17.05 4.18 -3.01
C ARG A 106 17.40 5.49 -2.32
N ARG A 107 16.48 6.03 -1.52
CA ARG A 107 16.72 7.24 -0.73
C ARG A 107 17.86 7.05 0.28
N SER A 108 17.86 5.92 0.98
CA SER A 108 18.90 5.58 1.94
C SER A 108 20.28 5.47 1.29
N ALA A 109 20.35 4.86 0.11
CA ALA A 109 21.59 4.77 -0.68
C ALA A 109 22.09 6.16 -1.13
N GLU A 110 21.19 7.04 -1.58
CA GLU A 110 21.55 8.41 -1.97
C GLU A 110 22.08 9.23 -0.78
N ALA A 111 21.47 9.11 0.39
CA ALA A 111 21.94 9.80 1.61
C ALA A 111 23.34 9.33 2.02
N GLN A 112 23.60 8.01 1.96
CA GLN A 112 24.93 7.45 2.22
C GLN A 112 25.99 7.98 1.25
N LEU A 113 25.65 8.08 -0.04
CA LEU A 113 26.56 8.61 -1.07
C LEU A 113 26.87 10.10 -0.87
N LYS A 114 25.91 10.88 -0.36
CA LYS A 114 26.08 12.32 -0.10
C LYS A 114 26.79 12.62 1.22
N GLY A 115 27.09 11.62 2.04
CA GLY A 115 27.66 11.80 3.37
C GLY A 115 26.71 12.50 4.35
N GLU A 116 25.41 12.56 4.02
CA GLU A 116 24.36 13.08 4.88
C GLU A 116 24.07 12.03 5.95
N ARG A 117 24.78 12.13 7.08
CA ARG A 117 24.50 11.33 8.28
C ARG A 117 23.39 12.06 9.06
N TRP A 118 22.27 11.37 9.26
CA TRP A 118 21.16 11.78 10.13
C TRP A 118 21.64 12.23 11.52
#